data_AF-A0A927AJI1-F1
#
_entry.id   AF-A0A927AJI1-F1
#
_cell.length_a   1.000
_cell.length_b   1.000
_cell.length_c   1.000
_cell.angle_alpha   90.00
_cell.angle_beta   90.00
_cell.angle_gamma   90.00
#
_symmetry.space_group_name_H-M   'P 1'
#
loop_
_entity.id
_entity.type
_entity.pdbx_description
1 polymer ?
#
loop_
_entity_poly.entity_id
_entity_poly.type
_entity_poly.pdbx_seq_one_letter_code
_entity_poly.pdbx_strand_id
1 'polypeptide(L)'
;MIRNQENHALTSIDGIAFIALLRQNGQAIAQETIDLIHADAGFDDLPIGQYTVVVRHERVLPQEVLHDVTISTDEQVIILTFVYLEPARVLLDIQASVEKRL
;
A
#
# COMPACT_ATOMS: atom_id res chain seq x y z
N MET A 1 0.84 -3.13 -2.93
CA MET A 1 0.76 -2.94 -4.39
C MET A 1 -0.27 -1.88 -4.73
N ILE A 2 -0.06 -1.17 -5.84
CA ILE A 2 -1.00 -0.21 -6.44
C ILE A 2 -1.36 -0.69 -7.85
N ARG A 3 -2.66 -0.83 -8.12
CA ARG A 3 -3.19 -1.33 -9.40
C ARG A 3 -4.27 -0.41 -9.95
N ASN A 4 -4.48 -0.43 -11.26
CA ASN A 4 -5.68 0.17 -11.86
C ASN A 4 -6.84 -0.85 -11.97
N GLN A 5 -8.00 -0.41 -12.46
CA GLN A 5 -9.21 -1.23 -12.62
C GLN A 5 -9.05 -2.43 -13.57
N GLU A 6 -8.01 -2.45 -14.41
CA GLU A 6 -7.67 -3.54 -15.33
C GLU A 6 -6.57 -4.45 -14.75
N ASN A 7 -6.22 -4.28 -13.47
CA ASN A 7 -5.12 -4.97 -12.79
C ASN A 7 -3.72 -4.68 -13.35
N HIS A 8 -3.54 -3.57 -14.08
CA HIS A 8 -2.22 -3.10 -14.47
C HIS A 8 -1.50 -2.43 -13.29
N ALA A 9 -0.17 -2.52 -13.26
CA ALA A 9 0.67 -1.78 -12.32
C ALA A 9 0.45 -0.27 -12.49
N LEU A 10 0.12 0.42 -11.40
CA LEU A 10 -0.07 1.87 -11.39
C LEU A 10 0.94 2.50 -10.43
N THR A 11 2.12 2.83 -10.95
CA THR A 11 3.26 3.31 -10.15
C THR A 11 3.22 4.82 -9.95
N SER A 12 2.62 5.54 -10.90
CA SER A 12 2.54 7.00 -10.92
C SER A 12 1.33 7.50 -11.70
N ILE A 13 0.92 8.74 -11.43
CA ILE A 13 -0.04 9.48 -12.26
C ILE A 13 0.64 10.80 -12.67
N ASP A 14 0.67 11.06 -13.97
CA ASP A 14 1.32 12.23 -14.57
C ASP A 14 2.80 12.41 -14.13
N GLY A 15 3.52 11.30 -13.95
CA GLY A 15 4.93 11.30 -13.53
C GLY A 15 5.17 11.49 -12.03
N ILE A 16 4.12 11.54 -11.21
CA ILE A 16 4.24 11.62 -9.74
C ILE A 16 3.99 10.24 -9.16
N ALA A 17 4.93 9.73 -8.38
CA ALA A 17 4.84 8.39 -7.80
C ALA A 17 3.90 8.34 -6.59
N PHE A 18 3.30 7.18 -6.36
CA PHE A 18 2.62 6.89 -5.10
C PHE A 18 3.65 6.72 -3.98
N ILE A 19 3.24 7.08 -2.76
CA ILE A 19 4.04 6.91 -1.55
C ILE A 19 3.28 6.00 -0.59
N ALA A 20 3.95 4.97 -0.08
CA ALA A 20 3.47 4.14 1.00
C ALA A 20 4.14 4.57 2.31
N LEU A 21 3.37 4.68 3.39
CA LEU A 21 3.87 4.85 4.74
C LEU A 21 3.35 3.76 5.64
N LEU A 22 4.17 3.38 6.61
CA LEU A 22 3.77 2.50 7.69
C LEU A 22 3.72 3.31 8.98
N ARG A 23 2.59 3.26 9.68
CA ARG A 23 2.41 3.88 10.99
C ARG A 23 2.25 2.82 12.07
N GLN A 24 2.77 3.09 13.25
CA GLN A 24 2.52 2.34 14.48
C GLN A 24 2.24 3.34 15.60
N ASN A 25 1.17 3.11 16.38
CA ASN A 25 0.72 4.04 17.44
C ASN A 25 0.56 5.49 16.95
N GLY A 26 0.08 5.68 15.71
CA GLY A 26 -0.12 6.99 15.09
C GLY A 26 1.14 7.69 14.57
N GLN A 27 2.33 7.13 14.78
CA GLN A 27 3.59 7.70 14.26
C GLN A 27 4.05 6.96 13.01
N ALA A 28 4.55 7.70 12.01
CA ALA A 28 5.18 7.09 10.84
C ALA A 28 6.53 6.48 11.25
N ILE A 29 6.70 5.17 10.99
CA ILE A 29 7.91 4.42 11.31
C ILE A 29 8.72 4.06 10.05
N ALA A 30 8.07 4.05 8.87
CA ALA A 30 8.71 3.82 7.59
C ALA A 30 7.94 4.54 6.46
N GLN A 31 8.64 4.84 5.38
CA GLN A 31 8.08 5.42 4.16
C GLN A 31 8.86 4.88 2.96
N GLU A 32 8.14 4.48 1.93
CA GLU A 32 8.69 4.00 0.68
C GLU A 32 7.97 4.64 -0.51
N THR A 33 8.70 4.86 -1.59
CA THR A 33 8.11 5.18 -2.89
C THR A 33 7.73 3.88 -3.58
N ILE A 34 6.58 3.85 -4.25
CA ILE A 34 6.14 2.67 -4.98
C ILE A 34 7.11 2.37 -6.13
N ASP A 35 7.63 1.14 -6.16
CA ASP A 35 8.59 0.65 -7.15
C ASP A 35 8.00 0.64 -8.56
N LEU A 36 8.87 0.86 -9.55
CA LEU A 36 8.48 0.99 -10.96
C LEU A 36 8.17 -0.35 -11.63
N ILE A 37 8.78 -1.45 -11.18
CA ILE A 37 8.69 -2.76 -11.83
C ILE A 37 7.42 -3.47 -11.36
N HIS A 38 7.17 -3.48 -10.05
CA HIS A 38 6.09 -4.27 -9.45
C HIS A 38 4.91 -3.44 -8.93
N ALA A 39 5.03 -2.10 -8.91
CA ALA A 39 4.06 -1.19 -8.32
C ALA A 39 3.76 -1.51 -6.85
N ASP A 40 4.78 -1.81 -6.07
CA ASP A 40 4.67 -2.11 -4.65
C ASP A 40 5.75 -1.42 -3.82
N ALA A 41 5.60 -1.56 -2.50
CA ALA A 41 6.57 -1.18 -1.51
C ALA A 41 6.58 -2.29 -0.46
N GLY A 42 7.78 -2.75 -0.10
CA GLY A 42 7.99 -3.77 0.93
C GLY A 42 8.36 -3.12 2.25
N PHE A 43 7.81 -3.63 3.35
CA PHE A 43 8.23 -3.32 4.70
C PHE A 43 8.58 -4.62 5.40
N ASP A 44 9.87 -4.91 5.51
CA ASP A 44 10.37 -6.17 6.05
C ASP A 44 10.71 -6.07 7.54
N ASP A 45 10.89 -7.24 8.17
CA ASP A 45 11.34 -7.41 9.56
C ASP A 45 10.51 -6.63 10.59
N LEU A 46 9.22 -6.48 10.32
CA LEU A 46 8.26 -5.85 11.21
C LEU A 46 7.95 -6.77 12.40
N PRO A 47 8.03 -6.26 13.65
CA PRO A 47 7.56 -7.01 14.81
C PRO A 47 6.08 -7.40 14.72
N ILE A 48 5.69 -8.41 15.51
CA ILE A 48 4.28 -8.72 15.75
C ILE A 48 3.60 -7.49 16.37
N GLY A 49 2.46 -7.09 15.82
CA GLY A 49 1.76 -5.90 16.28
C GLY A 49 0.72 -5.36 15.30
N GLN A 50 0.11 -4.26 15.72
CA GLN A 50 -0.84 -3.49 14.91
C GLN A 50 -0.12 -2.36 14.18
N TYR A 51 -0.47 -2.19 12.92
CA TYR A 51 0.08 -1.17 12.04
C TYR A 51 -1.05 -0.54 11.23
N THR A 52 -0.82 0.68 10.77
CA THR A 52 -1.66 1.32 9.76
C THR A 52 -0.82 1.58 8.52
N VAL A 53 -1.18 0.94 7.42
CA VAL A 53 -0.62 1.22 6.10
C VAL A 53 -1.32 2.44 5.53
N VAL A 54 -0.55 3.37 4.99
CA VAL A 54 -1.05 4.60 4.39
C VAL A 54 -0.54 4.70 2.97
N VAL A 55 -1.44 4.85 2.01
CA VAL A 55 -1.07 5.17 0.62
C VAL A 55 -1.43 6.62 0.34
N ARG A 56 -0.48 7.39 -0.22
CA ARG A 56 -0.64 8.81 -0.53
C ARG A 56 -0.29 9.10 -1.97
N HIS A 57 -1.12 9.93 -2.59
CA HIS A 57 -0.83 10.51 -3.90
C HIS A 57 -1.66 11.79 -4.10
N GLU A 58 -1.02 12.88 -4.51
CA GLU A 58 -1.67 14.21 -4.56
C GLU A 58 -2.76 14.34 -5.63
N ARG A 59 -2.71 13.50 -6.69
CA ARG A 59 -3.65 13.55 -7.81
C ARG A 59 -4.77 12.51 -7.78
N VAL A 60 -4.89 11.74 -6.70
CA VAL A 60 -6.00 10.79 -6.53
C VAL A 60 -6.93 11.21 -5.40
N LEU A 61 -8.12 10.62 -5.39
CA LEU A 61 -9.12 10.80 -4.35
C LEU A 61 -9.47 9.45 -3.70
N PRO A 62 -9.41 9.36 -2.36
CA PRO A 62 -8.82 10.36 -1.46
C PRO A 62 -7.30 10.44 -1.63
N GLN A 63 -6.69 11.59 -1.29
CA GLN A 63 -5.24 11.79 -1.41
C GLN A 63 -4.42 10.96 -0.41
N GLU A 64 -5.07 10.51 0.67
CA GLU A 64 -4.51 9.64 1.68
C GLU A 64 -5.55 8.55 1.99
N VAL A 65 -5.13 7.30 1.87
CA VAL A 65 -5.92 6.11 2.18
C VAL A 65 -5.22 5.39 3.33
N LEU A 66 -5.97 5.02 4.37
CA LEU A 66 -5.46 4.29 5.53
C LEU A 66 -6.08 2.89 5.55
N HIS A 67 -5.27 1.90 5.93
CA HIS A 67 -5.73 0.53 6.13
C HIS A 67 -5.00 -0.09 7.33
N ASP A 68 -5.75 -0.53 8.32
CA ASP A 68 -5.19 -1.16 9.52
C ASP A 68 -4.89 -2.63 9.25
N VAL A 69 -3.72 -3.09 9.70
CA VAL A 69 -3.27 -4.48 9.59
C VAL A 69 -2.72 -4.96 10.92
N THR A 70 -2.87 -6.25 11.18
CA THR A 70 -2.30 -6.91 12.36
C THR A 70 -1.38 -8.04 11.92
N ILE A 71 -0.09 -7.92 12.24
CA ILE A 71 0.88 -9.00 12.13
C ILE A 71 0.75 -9.83 13.40
N SER A 72 0.36 -11.09 13.26
CA SER A 72 0.07 -11.99 14.38
C SER A 72 1.19 -12.99 14.62
N THR A 73 2.02 -13.27 13.60
CA THR A 73 3.17 -14.17 13.66
C THR A 73 4.33 -13.60 12.83
N ASP A 74 5.55 -14.01 13.15
CA ASP A 74 6.78 -13.68 12.40
C ASP A 74 6.85 -14.34 11.00
N GLU A 75 6.11 -15.43 10.79
CA GLU A 75 5.95 -16.08 9.48
C GLU A 75 4.90 -15.41 8.58
N GLN A 76 4.25 -14.31 8.99
CA GLN A 76 3.15 -13.72 8.23
C GLN A 76 3.63 -12.70 7.21
N VAL A 77 3.18 -12.83 5.96
CA VAL A 77 3.30 -11.79 4.93
C VAL A 77 1.90 -11.25 4.64
N ILE A 78 1.72 -9.94 4.75
CA ILE A 78 0.45 -9.28 4.44
C ILE A 78 0.62 -8.48 3.16
N ILE A 79 -0.16 -8.79 2.15
CA ILE A 79 -0.16 -8.08 0.88
C ILE A 79 -1.43 -7.24 0.81
N LEU A 80 -1.26 -5.93 0.70
CA LEU A 80 -2.35 -5.00 0.41
C LEU A 80 -2.28 -4.54 -1.04
N THR A 81 -3.40 -4.61 -1.75
CA THR A 81 -3.55 -4.12 -3.12
C THR A 81 -4.59 -3.01 -3.15
N PHE A 82 -4.14 -1.80 -3.43
CA PHE A 82 -5.00 -0.62 -3.60
C PHE A 82 -5.35 -0.48 -5.07
N VAL A 83 -6.64 -0.60 -5.40
CA VAL A 83 -7.13 -0.56 -6.77
C VAL A 83 -7.74 0.81 -7.04
N TYR A 84 -7.23 1.51 -8.04
CA TYR A 84 -7.73 2.82 -8.46
C TYR A 84 -8.45 2.73 -9.80
N LEU A 85 -9.54 3.49 -9.95
CA LEU A 85 -10.11 3.83 -11.25
C LEU A 85 -9.22 4.92 -11.86
N GLU A 86 -8.27 4.54 -12.70
CA GLU A 86 -7.24 5.44 -13.22
C GLU A 86 -7.81 6.65 -13.97
N PRO A 87 -8.83 6.52 -14.85
CA PRO A 87 -9.38 7.68 -15.57
C PRO A 87 -10.02 8.73 -14.64
N ALA A 88 -10.66 8.29 -13.56
CA ALA A 88 -11.31 9.16 -12.58
C ALA A 88 -10.39 9.52 -11.39
N ARG A 89 -9.23 8.84 -11.28
CA ARG A 89 -8.26 8.97 -10.20
C ARG A 89 -8.88 8.75 -8.82
N VAL A 90 -9.75 7.76 -8.69
CA VAL A 90 -10.47 7.45 -7.44
C VAL A 90 -10.13 6.05 -6.96
N LEU A 91 -9.91 5.88 -5.65
CA LEU A 91 -9.78 4.56 -5.04
C LEU A 91 -11.11 3.79 -5.20
N LEU A 92 -11.03 2.60 -5.78
CA LEU A 92 -12.16 1.69 -5.92
C LEU A 92 -12.22 0.68 -4.78
N ASP A 93 -11.08 0.08 -4.45
CA ASP A 93 -11.03 -1.07 -3.56
C ASP A 93 -9.66 -1.20 -2.86
N ILE A 94 -9.67 -1.89 -1.72
CA ILE A 94 -8.48 -2.32 -1.00
C ILE A 94 -8.61 -3.82 -0.73
N GLN A 95 -7.73 -4.60 -1.35
CA GLN A 95 -7.71 -6.05 -1.20
C GLN A 95 -6.58 -6.42 -0.26
N ALA A 96 -6.85 -7.32 0.69
CA ALA A 96 -5.86 -7.83 1.62
C ALA A 96 -5.74 -9.35 1.48
N SER A 97 -4.52 -9.85 1.33
CA SER A 97 -4.21 -11.27 1.45
C SER A 97 -3.14 -11.48 2.52
N VAL A 98 -3.19 -12.66 3.13
CA VAL A 98 -2.20 -13.11 4.10
C VAL A 98 -1.57 -14.38 3.57
N GLU A 99 -0.26 -14.38 3.48
CA GLU A 99 0.57 -15.49 3.03
C GLU A 99 1.52 -15.90 4.15
N LYS A 100 2.07 -17.12 4.04
CA LYS A 100 3.16 -17.58 4.91
C LYS A 100 4.49 -17.29 4.23
N ARG A 101 5.44 -16.75 4.99
CA ARG A 101 6.84 -16.64 4.60
C ARG A 101 7.38 -18.06 4.42
N LEU A 102 7.76 -18.40 3.19
CA LEU A 102 8.30 -19.72 2.81
C LEU A 102 9.72 -19.92 3.35
#